data_AF-A0A812R6X3-F1
#
_entry.id   AF-A0A812R6X3-F1
#
_cell.length_a   1.000
_cell.length_b   1.000
_cell.length_c   1.000
_cell.angle_alpha   90.00
_cell.angle_beta   90.00
_cell.angle_gamma   90.00
#
_symmetry.space_group_name_H-M   'P 1'
#
loop_
_entity.id
_entity.type
_entity.pdbx_description
1 polymer ?
#
loop_
_entity_poly.entity_id
_entity_poly.type
_entity_poly.pdbx_seq_one_letter_code
_entity_poly.pdbx_strand_id
1 'polypeptide(L)'
;MTSYPAVSAETELAQLKELLARQTSAREELHLAVSSKDAARLQTALQAAQGLLLDVEVQWGQQELTKASSRTESWQDGEEAMVIPSAEQLEQLLAEDEERQRREEAEAAAEEQRKAAEAEVAWKKVQDAINADDEGALLKALSDVEGKLPPDRVAAARRRIPAMRARAEMRKELSSAIRKSELEEETVTLKHVIATAKRSCLPQAEVLEAEAVLKRMEAEQRKAKAEKAAAAAGPRSREPPPTGAEAAQAPPSSNEVKAPATKLELAVLSKDKEQIQEALAELKASGMSNQERNYLYACARANFGGR
;
A
#
# COMPACT_ATOMS: atom_id res chain seq x y z
N MET A 1 -37.80 11.17 -50.88
CA MET A 1 -36.33 11.23 -50.86
C MET A 1 -35.94 12.70 -50.80
N THR A 2 -35.63 13.19 -49.60
CA THR A 2 -35.19 14.58 -49.39
C THR A 2 -33.71 14.68 -49.73
N SER A 3 -33.38 15.39 -50.82
CA SER A 3 -32.01 15.70 -51.17
C SER A 3 -31.47 16.72 -50.17
N TYR A 4 -30.46 16.35 -49.39
CA TYR A 4 -29.66 17.33 -48.66
C TYR A 4 -28.80 18.10 -49.68
N PRO A 5 -28.91 19.43 -49.77
CA PRO A 5 -27.98 20.21 -50.58
C PRO A 5 -26.58 20.06 -49.98
N ALA A 6 -25.59 19.70 -50.81
CA ALA A 6 -24.19 19.66 -50.41
C ALA A 6 -23.70 21.10 -50.21
N VAL A 7 -23.80 21.62 -48.99
CA VAL A 7 -23.18 22.87 -48.58
C VAL A 7 -21.68 22.61 -48.48
N SER A 8 -20.85 23.47 -49.10
CA SER A 8 -19.39 23.32 -49.03
C SER A 8 -18.91 23.59 -47.59
N ALA A 9 -17.92 22.84 -47.11
CA ALA A 9 -17.36 23.02 -45.77
C ALA A 9 -16.94 24.49 -45.48
N GLU A 10 -16.52 25.22 -46.52
CA GLU A 10 -16.17 26.65 -46.42
C GLU A 10 -17.40 27.53 -46.14
N THR A 11 -18.55 27.21 -46.74
CA THR A 11 -19.81 27.92 -46.53
C THR A 11 -20.41 27.61 -45.16
N GLU A 12 -20.30 26.36 -44.68
CA GLU A 12 -20.72 26.00 -43.32
C GLU A 12 -19.85 26.71 -42.27
N LEU A 13 -18.54 26.76 -42.48
CA LEU A 13 -17.61 27.46 -41.59
C LEU A 13 -17.89 28.97 -41.53
N ALA A 14 -18.23 29.59 -42.66
CA ALA A 14 -18.62 30.99 -42.69
C ALA A 14 -19.93 31.24 -41.91
N GLN A 15 -20.94 30.37 -42.09
CA GLN A 15 -22.21 30.44 -41.37
C GLN A 15 -22.04 30.26 -39.87
N LEU A 16 -21.19 29.32 -39.44
CA LEU A 16 -20.91 29.10 -38.01
C LEU A 16 -20.18 30.30 -37.38
N LYS A 17 -19.24 30.91 -38.09
CA LYS A 17 -18.57 32.13 -37.63
C LYS A 17 -19.53 33.29 -37.48
N GLU A 18 -20.43 33.46 -38.44
CA GLU A 18 -21.46 34.50 -38.38
C GLU A 18 -22.44 34.25 -37.22
N LEU A 19 -22.87 33.01 -37.02
CA LEU A 19 -23.73 32.63 -35.89
C LEU A 19 -23.05 32.92 -34.55
N LEU A 20 -21.77 32.55 -34.41
CA LEU A 20 -21.00 32.82 -33.19
C LEU A 20 -20.88 34.33 -32.93
N ALA A 21 -20.60 35.14 -33.97
CA ALA A 21 -20.53 36.59 -33.84
C ALA A 21 -21.87 37.21 -33.40
N ARG A 22 -22.99 36.70 -33.93
CA ARG A 22 -24.34 37.13 -33.51
C ARG A 22 -24.63 36.74 -32.05
N GLN A 23 -24.23 35.54 -31.63
CA GLN A 23 -24.36 35.10 -30.24
C GLN A 23 -23.54 35.96 -29.27
N THR A 24 -22.29 36.27 -29.62
CA THR A 24 -21.44 37.13 -28.77
C THR A 24 -22.02 38.54 -28.65
N SER A 25 -22.48 39.13 -29.75
CA SER A 25 -23.12 40.46 -29.74
C SER A 25 -24.39 40.46 -28.89
N ALA A 26 -25.26 39.46 -29.05
CA ALA A 26 -26.50 39.36 -28.27
C ALA A 26 -26.23 39.20 -26.76
N ARG A 27 -25.20 38.43 -26.38
CA ARG A 27 -24.79 38.28 -24.98
C ARG A 27 -24.27 39.60 -24.40
N GLU A 28 -23.41 40.30 -25.14
CA GLU A 28 -22.86 41.59 -24.71
C GLU A 28 -23.96 42.65 -24.56
N GLU A 29 -24.87 42.76 -25.52
CA GLU A 29 -26.02 43.67 -25.46
C GLU A 29 -26.94 43.38 -24.27
N LEU A 30 -27.20 42.10 -23.97
CA LEU A 30 -28.00 41.71 -22.82
C LEU A 30 -27.33 42.14 -21.51
N HIS A 31 -26.02 41.90 -21.35
CA HIS A 31 -25.28 42.33 -20.16
C HIS A 31 -25.23 43.86 -20.02
N LEU A 32 -25.02 44.58 -21.12
CA LEU A 32 -25.04 46.04 -21.13
C LEU A 32 -26.42 46.57 -20.73
N ALA A 33 -27.50 46.00 -21.26
CA ALA A 33 -28.87 46.38 -20.92
C ALA A 33 -29.17 46.14 -19.43
N VAL A 34 -28.82 44.97 -18.90
CA VAL A 34 -28.97 44.68 -17.45
C VAL A 34 -28.14 45.66 -16.61
N SER A 35 -26.90 45.95 -17.01
CA SER A 35 -26.04 46.89 -16.27
C SER A 35 -26.60 48.31 -16.22
N SER A 36 -27.25 48.75 -17.31
CA SER A 36 -27.90 50.06 -17.40
C SER A 36 -29.23 50.16 -16.65
N LYS A 37 -29.79 49.02 -16.18
CA LYS A 37 -31.10 48.95 -15.51
C LYS A 37 -32.25 49.61 -16.30
N ASP A 38 -32.10 49.69 -17.61
CA ASP A 38 -33.10 50.26 -18.52
C ASP A 38 -34.01 49.14 -19.04
N ALA A 39 -35.26 49.16 -18.58
CA ALA A 39 -36.24 48.13 -18.91
C ALA A 39 -36.55 48.08 -20.42
N ALA A 40 -36.57 49.22 -21.12
CA ALA A 40 -36.84 49.26 -22.56
C ALA A 40 -35.68 48.66 -23.36
N ARG A 41 -34.43 48.98 -22.97
CA ARG A 41 -33.24 48.37 -23.57
C ARG A 41 -33.16 46.88 -23.28
N LEU A 42 -33.50 46.45 -22.07
CA LEU A 42 -33.46 45.05 -21.68
C LEU A 42 -34.53 44.23 -22.41
N GLN A 43 -35.73 44.78 -22.60
CA GLN A 43 -36.77 44.16 -23.42
C GLN A 43 -36.33 44.01 -24.88
N THR A 44 -35.66 45.03 -25.44
CA THR A 44 -35.14 44.99 -26.82
C THR A 44 -34.04 43.93 -26.96
N ALA A 45 -33.10 43.87 -26.01
CA ALA A 45 -32.02 42.88 -26.01
C ALA A 45 -32.54 41.44 -25.88
N LEU A 46 -33.57 41.22 -25.05
CA LEU A 46 -34.21 39.90 -24.90
C LEU A 46 -34.93 39.44 -26.16
N GLN A 47 -35.58 40.35 -26.90
CA GLN A 47 -36.19 40.02 -28.18
C GLN A 47 -35.14 39.67 -29.23
N ALA A 48 -34.03 40.43 -29.27
CA ALA A 48 -32.92 40.15 -30.19
C ALA A 48 -32.20 38.83 -29.88
N ALA A 49 -32.15 38.44 -28.61
CA ALA A 49 -31.52 37.20 -28.14
C ALA A 49 -32.36 35.93 -28.35
N GLN A 50 -33.64 36.05 -28.70
CA GLN A 50 -34.56 34.92 -28.78
C GLN A 50 -34.15 33.92 -29.88
N GLY A 51 -33.87 32.68 -29.47
CA GLY A 51 -33.38 31.62 -30.37
C GLY A 51 -31.89 31.70 -30.73
N LEU A 52 -31.17 32.70 -30.21
CA LEU A 52 -29.71 32.82 -30.35
C LEU A 52 -28.97 32.40 -29.08
N LEU A 53 -29.45 32.84 -27.92
CA LEU A 53 -28.87 32.53 -26.61
C LEU A 53 -29.50 31.28 -25.98
N LEU A 54 -28.85 30.75 -24.94
CA LEU A 54 -29.39 29.63 -24.16
C LEU A 54 -30.61 30.09 -23.35
N ASP A 55 -31.56 29.18 -23.13
CA ASP A 55 -32.78 29.47 -22.37
C ASP A 55 -32.49 30.04 -20.97
N VAL A 56 -31.41 29.58 -20.33
CA VAL A 56 -31.00 30.04 -18.99
C VAL A 56 -30.57 31.52 -19.00
N GLU A 57 -29.93 31.98 -20.08
CA GLU A 57 -29.50 33.37 -20.26
C GLU A 57 -30.71 34.29 -20.51
N VAL A 58 -31.67 33.81 -21.29
CA VAL A 58 -32.94 34.52 -21.55
C VAL A 58 -33.78 34.60 -20.28
N GLN A 59 -33.89 33.51 -19.51
CA GLN A 59 -34.59 33.49 -18.22
C GLN A 59 -33.95 34.47 -17.22
N TRP A 60 -32.62 34.51 -17.16
CA TRP A 60 -31.90 35.50 -16.34
C TRP A 60 -32.27 36.93 -16.74
N GLY A 61 -32.20 37.28 -18.03
CA GLY A 61 -32.57 38.62 -18.48
C GLY A 61 -34.05 38.96 -18.22
N GLN A 62 -34.97 37.99 -18.34
CA GLN A 62 -36.38 38.18 -18.00
C GLN A 62 -36.59 38.47 -16.50
N GLN A 63 -35.85 37.79 -15.61
CA GLN A 63 -35.89 38.09 -14.18
C GLN A 63 -35.41 39.52 -13.89
N GLU A 64 -34.33 39.96 -14.55
CA GLU A 64 -33.81 41.32 -14.42
C GLU A 64 -34.79 42.36 -14.99
N LEU A 65 -35.50 42.04 -16.08
CA LEU A 65 -36.55 42.91 -16.63
C LEU A 65 -37.69 43.09 -15.64
N THR A 66 -38.16 42.02 -15.01
CA THR A 66 -39.20 42.09 -13.98
C THR A 66 -38.77 42.95 -12.79
N LYS A 67 -37.50 42.87 -12.37
CA LYS A 67 -36.94 43.72 -11.31
C LYS A 67 -36.83 45.19 -11.73
N ALA A 68 -36.45 45.46 -12.98
CA ALA A 68 -36.35 46.82 -13.50
C ALA A 68 -37.74 47.46 -13.65
N SER A 69 -38.73 46.70 -14.13
CA SER A 69 -40.12 47.18 -14.28
C SER A 69 -40.80 47.42 -12.92
N SER A 70 -40.65 46.52 -11.95
CA SER A 70 -41.22 46.72 -10.60
C SER A 70 -40.60 47.91 -9.88
N ARG A 71 -39.31 48.16 -10.12
CA ARG A 71 -38.60 49.35 -9.63
C ARG A 71 -39.02 50.62 -10.35
N THR A 72 -39.67 50.57 -11.52
CA THR A 72 -40.15 51.77 -12.21
C THR A 72 -41.56 52.13 -11.76
N GLU A 73 -42.39 51.12 -11.47
CA GLU A 73 -43.74 51.28 -10.89
C GLU A 73 -43.69 51.72 -9.41
N SER A 74 -42.69 51.27 -8.63
CA SER A 74 -42.57 51.65 -7.21
C SER A 74 -42.25 53.12 -6.95
N TRP A 75 -41.94 53.92 -7.99
CA TRP A 75 -41.75 55.38 -7.85
C TRP A 75 -42.99 56.19 -8.23
N GLN A 76 -44.01 55.56 -8.84
CA GLN A 76 -45.22 56.27 -9.25
C GLN A 76 -46.38 56.14 -8.25
N ASP A 77 -46.40 55.12 -7.39
CA ASP A 77 -47.55 54.88 -6.47
C ASP A 77 -47.19 54.82 -4.97
N GLY A 78 -46.01 55.27 -4.55
CA GLY A 78 -45.66 55.23 -3.14
C GLY A 78 -44.56 56.19 -2.74
N GLU A 79 -44.94 57.40 -2.30
CA GLU A 79 -44.27 58.01 -1.14
C GLU A 79 -44.56 57.15 0.11
N GLU A 80 -44.14 55.88 0.12
CA GLU A 80 -43.75 55.28 1.39
C GLU A 80 -42.44 55.97 1.73
N ALA A 81 -42.51 56.85 2.74
CA ALA A 81 -41.33 57.35 3.39
C ALA A 81 -40.40 56.15 3.62
N MET A 82 -39.28 56.11 2.88
CA MET A 82 -38.16 55.25 3.24
C MET A 82 -37.85 55.65 4.69
N VAL A 83 -38.33 54.87 5.65
CA VAL A 83 -37.94 55.01 7.04
C VAL A 83 -36.50 54.55 7.04
N ILE A 84 -35.61 55.49 6.71
CA ILE A 84 -34.18 55.31 6.87
C ILE A 84 -34.02 55.01 8.36
N PRO A 85 -33.61 53.79 8.73
CA PRO A 85 -33.47 53.43 10.13
C PRO A 85 -32.56 54.46 10.78
N SER A 86 -32.87 54.85 12.01
CA SER A 86 -31.97 55.76 12.74
C SER A 86 -30.57 55.14 12.81
N ALA A 87 -29.54 55.97 12.95
CA ALA A 87 -28.16 55.47 13.09
C ALA A 87 -28.05 54.42 14.21
N GLU A 88 -28.80 54.59 15.30
CA GLU A 88 -28.89 53.64 16.42
C GLU A 88 -29.54 52.30 16.03
N GLN A 89 -30.55 52.31 15.14
CA GLN A 89 -31.20 51.08 14.64
C GLN A 89 -30.31 50.32 13.66
N LEU A 90 -29.51 51.02 12.84
CA LEU A 90 -28.51 50.40 11.97
C LEU A 90 -27.36 49.80 12.76
N GLU A 91 -26.87 50.49 13.80
CA GLU A 91 -25.85 49.95 14.71
C GLU A 91 -26.34 48.70 15.44
N GLN A 92 -27.60 48.66 15.89
CA GLN A 92 -28.20 47.47 16.50
C GLN A 92 -28.30 46.30 15.51
N LEU A 93 -28.76 46.53 14.28
CA LEU A 93 -28.85 45.48 13.26
C LEU A 93 -27.49 44.92 12.87
N LEU A 94 -26.47 45.79 12.73
CA LEU A 94 -25.10 45.34 12.45
C LEU A 94 -24.52 44.55 13.63
N ALA A 95 -24.76 44.97 14.87
CA ALA A 95 -24.32 44.23 16.04
C ALA A 95 -24.99 42.85 16.16
N GLU A 96 -26.29 42.75 15.84
CA GLU A 96 -27.02 41.48 15.80
C GLU A 96 -26.51 40.55 14.69
N ASP A 97 -26.23 41.06 13.49
CA ASP A 97 -25.67 40.28 12.39
C ASP A 97 -24.23 39.83 12.66
N GLU A 98 -23.39 40.69 13.27
CA GLU A 98 -22.05 40.31 13.71
C GLU A 98 -22.08 39.24 14.81
N GLU A 99 -23.05 39.30 15.73
CA GLU A 99 -23.22 38.28 16.75
C GLU A 99 -23.74 36.96 16.14
N ARG A 100 -24.63 37.05 15.16
CA ARG A 100 -25.14 35.90 14.41
C ARG A 100 -24.02 35.23 13.60
N GLN A 101 -23.22 36.00 12.88
CA GLN A 101 -22.03 35.49 12.18
C GLN A 101 -21.05 34.84 13.14
N ARG A 102 -20.75 35.46 14.28
CA ARG A 102 -19.87 34.85 15.30
C ARG A 102 -20.42 33.53 15.84
N ARG A 103 -21.75 33.40 16.00
CA ARG A 103 -22.39 32.15 16.42
C ARG A 103 -22.33 31.09 15.33
N GLU A 104 -22.62 31.45 14.08
CA GLU A 104 -22.56 30.55 12.92
C GLU A 104 -21.12 30.07 12.66
N GLU A 105 -20.13 30.95 12.75
CA GLU A 105 -18.71 30.59 12.67
C GLU A 105 -18.27 29.68 13.81
N ALA A 106 -18.72 29.95 15.04
CA ALA A 106 -18.43 29.09 16.18
C ALA A 106 -19.10 27.71 16.05
N GLU A 107 -20.31 27.64 15.51
CA GLU A 107 -21.02 26.39 15.27
C GLU A 107 -20.38 25.59 14.13
N ALA A 108 -19.99 26.25 13.03
CA ALA A 108 -19.25 25.63 11.94
C ALA A 108 -17.89 25.09 12.40
N ALA A 109 -17.14 25.86 13.20
CA ALA A 109 -15.88 25.41 13.78
C ALA A 109 -16.07 24.22 14.74
N ALA A 110 -17.14 24.22 15.54
CA ALA A 110 -17.48 23.11 16.43
C ALA A 110 -17.88 21.84 15.64
N GLU A 111 -18.62 21.99 14.54
CA GLU A 111 -18.98 20.88 13.66
C GLU A 111 -17.75 20.30 12.95
N GLU A 112 -16.85 21.15 12.48
CA GLU A 112 -15.59 20.74 11.86
C GLU A 112 -14.70 19.99 12.86
N GLN A 113 -14.60 20.47 14.12
CA GLN A 113 -13.90 19.76 15.19
C GLN A 113 -14.51 18.40 15.50
N ARG A 114 -15.85 18.28 15.49
CA ARG A 114 -16.51 16.98 15.67
C ARG A 114 -16.18 16.01 14.54
N LYS A 115 -16.25 16.46 13.29
CA LYS A 115 -15.89 15.64 12.12
C LYS A 115 -14.42 15.21 12.16
N ALA A 116 -13.53 16.11 12.55
CA ALA A 116 -12.10 15.80 12.73
C ALA A 116 -11.88 14.76 13.84
N ALA A 117 -12.52 14.93 15.00
CA ALA A 117 -12.43 13.99 16.12
C ALA A 117 -12.98 12.60 15.75
N GLU A 118 -14.10 12.54 15.03
CA GLU A 118 -14.66 11.28 14.52
C GLU A 118 -13.71 10.60 13.53
N ALA A 119 -13.10 11.36 12.62
CA ALA A 119 -12.11 10.84 11.68
C ALA A 119 -10.85 10.31 12.39
N GLU A 120 -10.39 10.96 13.47
CA GLU A 120 -9.27 10.46 14.27
C GLU A 120 -9.61 9.14 14.98
N VAL A 121 -10.79 9.04 15.59
CA VAL A 121 -11.24 7.80 16.23
C VAL A 121 -11.36 6.67 15.21
N ALA A 122 -11.87 6.98 14.01
CA ALA A 122 -12.00 6.02 12.93
C ALA A 122 -10.62 5.57 12.43
N TRP A 123 -9.68 6.51 12.27
CA TRP A 123 -8.29 6.22 11.90
C TRP A 123 -7.59 5.34 12.94
N LYS A 124 -7.82 5.62 14.23
CA LYS A 124 -7.24 4.83 15.32
C LYS A 124 -7.66 3.37 15.24
N LYS A 125 -8.93 3.08 14.97
CA LYS A 125 -9.42 1.70 14.77
C LYS A 125 -8.72 0.99 13.60
N VAL A 126 -8.54 1.68 12.47
CA VAL A 126 -7.79 1.17 11.32
C VAL A 126 -6.33 0.89 11.69
N GLN A 127 -5.71 1.80 12.44
CA GLN A 127 -4.33 1.68 12.85
C GLN A 127 -4.12 0.57 13.89
N ASP A 128 -5.06 0.38 14.81
CA ASP A 128 -5.05 -0.71 15.78
C ASP A 128 -5.12 -2.07 15.06
N ALA A 129 -5.97 -2.21 14.03
CA ALA A 129 -6.05 -3.43 13.22
C ALA A 129 -4.76 -3.71 12.43
N ILE A 130 -4.11 -2.67 11.91
CA ILE A 130 -2.80 -2.79 11.27
C ILE A 130 -1.75 -3.23 12.28
N ASN A 131 -1.70 -2.62 13.47
CA ASN A 131 -0.73 -2.93 14.50
C ASN A 131 -0.90 -4.36 15.04
N ALA A 132 -2.15 -4.82 15.16
CA ALA A 132 -2.48 -6.19 15.52
C ALA A 132 -2.20 -7.20 14.38
N ASP A 133 -1.87 -6.70 13.18
CA ASP A 133 -1.62 -7.50 11.98
C ASP A 133 -2.80 -8.43 11.61
N ASP A 134 -4.03 -7.95 11.87
CA ASP A 134 -5.29 -8.67 11.63
C ASP A 134 -5.99 -8.15 10.37
N GLU A 135 -5.94 -8.95 9.31
CA GLU A 135 -6.59 -8.65 8.02
C GLU A 135 -8.13 -8.50 8.16
N GLY A 136 -8.76 -9.37 8.94
CA GLY A 136 -10.23 -9.38 9.08
C GLY A 136 -10.73 -8.15 9.82
N ALA A 137 -10.03 -7.77 10.90
CA ALA A 137 -10.32 -6.53 11.61
C ALA A 137 -10.08 -5.30 10.73
N LEU A 138 -9.03 -5.29 9.91
CA LEU A 138 -8.74 -4.18 9.01
C LEU A 138 -9.81 -4.01 7.92
N LEU A 139 -10.24 -5.11 7.29
CA LEU A 139 -11.29 -5.07 6.27
C LEU A 139 -12.61 -4.53 6.84
N LYS A 140 -12.99 -4.99 8.03
CA LYS A 140 -14.18 -4.51 8.74
C LYS A 140 -14.06 -3.03 9.13
N ALA A 141 -12.90 -2.62 9.65
CA ALA A 141 -12.66 -1.22 9.97
C ALA A 141 -12.71 -0.33 8.72
N LEU A 142 -12.24 -0.81 7.56
CA LEU A 142 -12.30 -0.04 6.32
C LEU A 142 -13.72 0.06 5.74
N SER A 143 -14.58 -0.95 5.92
CA SER A 143 -16.00 -0.87 5.54
C SER A 143 -16.78 0.07 6.45
N ASP A 144 -16.55 0.01 7.76
CA ASP A 144 -17.29 0.81 8.76
C ASP A 144 -16.95 2.31 8.69
N VAL A 145 -15.85 2.66 8.02
CA VAL A 145 -15.27 4.01 7.98
C VAL A 145 -15.32 4.62 6.57
N GLU A 146 -15.97 3.94 5.62
CA GLU A 146 -16.17 4.43 4.26
C GLU A 146 -16.91 5.79 4.29
N GLY A 147 -16.26 6.84 3.77
CA GLY A 147 -16.78 8.22 3.77
C GLY A 147 -16.39 9.09 4.98
N LYS A 148 -15.77 8.55 6.04
CA LYS A 148 -15.33 9.32 7.23
C LYS A 148 -13.84 9.66 7.23
N LEU A 149 -13.04 8.89 6.48
CA LEU A 149 -11.60 9.11 6.35
C LEU A 149 -11.24 9.73 5.00
N PRO A 150 -10.14 10.49 4.93
CA PRO A 150 -9.56 10.91 3.66
C PRO A 150 -9.24 9.71 2.76
N PRO A 151 -9.50 9.80 1.45
CA PRO A 151 -9.31 8.68 0.52
C PRO A 151 -7.87 8.19 0.47
N ASP A 152 -6.89 9.08 0.67
CA ASP A 152 -5.46 8.74 0.69
C ASP A 152 -5.10 7.81 1.85
N ARG A 153 -5.67 8.04 3.04
CA ARG A 153 -5.45 7.19 4.23
C ARG A 153 -6.07 5.80 4.02
N VAL A 154 -7.26 5.76 3.44
CA VAL A 154 -7.95 4.50 3.08
C VAL A 154 -7.12 3.73 2.05
N ALA A 155 -6.62 4.40 1.01
CA ALA A 155 -5.78 3.78 -0.01
C ALA A 155 -4.47 3.23 0.58
N ALA A 156 -3.81 3.98 1.46
CA ALA A 156 -2.60 3.53 2.15
C ALA A 156 -2.84 2.28 3.01
N ALA A 157 -3.96 2.22 3.72
CA ALA A 157 -4.36 1.04 4.48
C ALA A 157 -4.65 -0.16 3.56
N ARG A 158 -5.38 0.04 2.45
CA ARG A 158 -5.70 -1.02 1.48
C ARG A 158 -4.44 -1.65 0.87
N ARG A 159 -3.37 -0.88 0.65
CA ARG A 159 -2.09 -1.39 0.15
C ARG A 159 -1.41 -2.37 1.11
N ARG A 160 -1.76 -2.38 2.41
CA ARG A 160 -1.18 -3.32 3.39
C ARG A 160 -1.86 -4.68 3.39
N ILE A 161 -3.09 -4.77 2.91
CA ILE A 161 -3.92 -5.99 2.93
C ILE A 161 -3.21 -7.20 2.31
N PRO A 162 -2.57 -7.13 1.12
CA PRO A 162 -1.93 -8.31 0.52
C PRO A 162 -0.81 -8.90 1.38
N ALA A 163 0.00 -8.03 2.01
CA ALA A 163 1.08 -8.47 2.88
C ALA A 163 0.57 -9.06 4.20
N MET A 164 -0.49 -8.47 4.78
CA MET A 164 -1.15 -9.01 5.97
C MET A 164 -1.76 -10.38 5.71
N ARG A 165 -2.44 -10.54 4.57
CA ARG A 165 -3.01 -11.81 4.14
C ARG A 165 -1.97 -12.90 3.98
N ALA A 166 -0.87 -12.60 3.29
CA ALA A 166 0.23 -13.55 3.13
C ALA A 166 0.84 -13.98 4.48
N ARG A 167 0.97 -13.06 5.44
CA ARG A 167 1.39 -13.39 6.81
C ARG A 167 0.37 -14.26 7.53
N ALA A 168 -0.92 -13.93 7.46
CA ALA A 168 -1.98 -14.70 8.10
C ALA A 168 -2.06 -16.14 7.57
N GLU A 169 -1.94 -16.32 6.25
CA GLU A 169 -1.87 -17.64 5.61
C GLU A 169 -0.63 -18.42 6.09
N MET A 170 0.55 -17.78 6.12
CA MET A 170 1.78 -18.40 6.61
C MET A 170 1.70 -18.77 8.11
N ARG A 171 1.09 -17.94 8.97
CA ARG A 171 0.82 -18.28 10.38
C ARG A 171 -0.06 -19.52 10.50
N LYS A 172 -1.09 -19.63 9.66
CA LYS A 172 -2.00 -20.79 9.63
C LYS A 172 -1.26 -22.05 9.17
N GLU A 173 -0.42 -21.96 8.14
CA GLU A 173 0.40 -23.08 7.68
C GLU A 173 1.39 -23.53 8.76
N LEU A 174 2.09 -22.59 9.39
CA LEU A 174 3.04 -22.85 10.47
C LEU A 174 2.36 -23.53 11.67
N SER A 175 1.22 -22.99 12.11
CA SER A 175 0.42 -23.58 13.20
C SER A 175 -0.07 -24.99 12.85
N SER A 176 -0.49 -25.20 11.60
CA SER A 176 -0.94 -26.52 11.13
C SER A 176 0.22 -27.51 11.07
N ALA A 177 1.40 -27.06 10.63
CA ALA A 177 2.61 -27.87 10.56
C ALA A 177 3.09 -28.26 11.96
N ILE A 178 3.07 -27.33 12.92
CA ILE A 178 3.39 -27.62 14.34
C ILE A 178 2.46 -28.72 14.87
N ARG A 179 1.15 -28.54 14.76
CA ARG A 179 0.17 -29.53 15.26
C ARG A 179 0.33 -30.90 14.62
N LYS A 180 0.54 -30.95 13.29
CA LYS A 180 0.77 -32.23 12.59
C LYS A 180 2.07 -32.89 13.04
N SER A 181 3.13 -32.10 13.20
CA SER A 181 4.43 -32.62 13.62
C SER A 181 4.44 -33.12 15.07
N GLU A 182 3.60 -32.55 15.94
CA GLU A 182 3.37 -33.04 17.30
C GLU A 182 2.57 -34.36 17.30
N LEU A 183 1.64 -34.53 16.36
CA LEU A 183 0.75 -35.70 16.30
C LEU A 183 1.40 -36.92 15.61
N GLU A 184 2.13 -36.68 14.53
CA GLU A 184 2.67 -37.71 13.64
C GLU A 184 4.19 -37.92 13.84
N GLU A 185 4.83 -37.16 14.74
CA GLU A 185 6.28 -37.12 14.94
C GLU A 185 7.08 -36.81 13.64
N GLU A 186 6.44 -36.20 12.64
CA GLU A 186 7.08 -35.86 11.37
C GLU A 186 7.60 -34.41 11.36
N THR A 187 8.92 -34.24 11.34
CA THR A 187 9.57 -32.91 11.39
C THR A 187 9.86 -32.28 10.02
N VAL A 188 9.68 -33.04 8.92
CA VAL A 188 10.07 -32.62 7.56
C VAL A 188 9.20 -31.47 7.05
N THR A 189 7.89 -31.57 7.26
CA THR A 189 6.91 -30.54 6.89
C THR A 189 7.14 -29.25 7.67
N LEU A 190 7.35 -29.35 8.99
CA LEU A 190 7.67 -28.19 9.84
C LEU A 190 8.97 -27.49 9.41
N LYS A 191 10.03 -28.24 9.07
CA LYS A 191 11.28 -27.66 8.54
C LYS A 191 11.08 -26.88 7.26
N HIS A 192 10.29 -27.44 6.34
CA HIS A 192 10.00 -26.78 5.07
C HIS A 192 9.23 -25.47 5.29
N VAL A 193 8.17 -25.49 6.11
CA VAL A 193 7.37 -24.30 6.41
C VAL A 193 8.19 -23.24 7.14
N ILE A 194 9.06 -23.62 8.09
CA ILE A 194 9.98 -22.68 8.74
C ILE A 194 10.97 -22.08 7.73
N ALA A 195 11.52 -22.87 6.81
CA ALA A 195 12.43 -22.37 5.78
C ALA A 195 11.73 -21.39 4.82
N THR A 196 10.47 -21.65 4.49
CA THR A 196 9.62 -20.73 3.72
C THR A 196 9.31 -19.47 4.53
N ALA A 197 8.96 -19.59 5.81
CA ALA A 197 8.68 -18.47 6.71
C ALA A 197 9.88 -17.53 6.88
N LYS A 198 11.10 -18.07 6.97
CA LYS A 198 12.35 -17.28 7.01
C LYS A 198 12.59 -16.42 5.77
N ARG A 199 12.12 -16.90 4.63
CA ARG A 199 12.25 -16.20 3.33
C ARG A 199 11.04 -15.32 3.05
N SER A 200 9.98 -15.42 3.85
CA SER A 200 8.72 -14.73 3.66
C SER A 200 8.60 -13.49 4.55
N CYS A 201 7.37 -12.99 4.69
CA CYS A 201 7.02 -11.75 5.37
C CYS A 201 6.69 -11.92 6.86
N LEU A 202 6.91 -13.09 7.48
CA LEU A 202 6.62 -13.32 8.89
C LEU A 202 7.59 -12.55 9.81
N PRO A 203 7.14 -12.05 10.98
CA PRO A 203 8.06 -11.49 11.97
C PRO A 203 9.07 -12.53 12.47
N GLN A 204 10.33 -12.11 12.62
CA GLN A 204 11.43 -13.00 13.03
C GLN A 204 11.17 -13.67 14.39
N ALA A 205 10.47 -13.01 15.31
CA ALA A 205 10.12 -13.56 16.61
C ALA A 205 9.27 -14.85 16.50
N GLU A 206 8.23 -14.84 15.65
CA GLU A 206 7.35 -15.99 15.43
C GLU A 206 8.12 -17.17 14.78
N VAL A 207 9.07 -16.86 13.90
CA VAL A 207 9.94 -17.88 13.28
C VAL A 207 10.86 -18.53 14.32
N LEU A 208 11.43 -17.74 15.23
CA LEU A 208 12.30 -18.26 16.30
C LEU A 208 11.53 -19.16 17.28
N GLU A 209 10.27 -18.84 17.57
CA GLU A 209 9.41 -19.69 18.38
C GLU A 209 9.17 -21.06 17.72
N ALA A 210 8.83 -21.07 16.43
CA ALA A 210 8.65 -22.32 15.70
C ALA A 210 9.95 -23.13 15.56
N GLU A 211 11.10 -22.48 15.40
CA GLU A 211 12.40 -23.14 15.46
C GLU A 211 12.68 -23.79 16.82
N ALA A 212 12.28 -23.13 17.91
CA ALA A 212 12.44 -23.69 19.25
C ALA A 212 11.60 -24.96 19.42
N VAL A 213 10.37 -24.99 18.89
CA VAL A 213 9.52 -26.19 18.86
C VAL A 213 10.18 -27.30 18.05
N LEU A 214 10.66 -27.00 16.84
CA LEU A 214 11.37 -27.96 16.01
C LEU A 214 12.59 -28.57 16.74
N LYS A 215 13.39 -27.74 17.41
CA LYS A 215 14.56 -28.21 18.19
C LYS A 215 14.17 -29.12 19.35
N ARG A 216 13.05 -28.84 20.04
CA ARG A 216 12.54 -29.70 21.12
C ARG A 216 12.13 -31.07 20.59
N MET A 217 11.35 -31.10 19.51
CA MET A 217 10.92 -32.35 18.87
C MET A 217 12.09 -33.17 18.33
N GLU A 218 13.08 -32.55 17.69
CA GLU A 218 14.28 -33.25 17.24
C GLU A 218 15.09 -33.85 18.41
N ALA A 219 15.16 -33.14 19.54
CA ALA A 219 15.81 -33.63 20.75
C ALA A 219 15.06 -34.83 21.34
N GLU A 220 13.72 -34.80 21.36
CA GLU A 220 12.88 -35.92 21.81
C GLU A 220 13.02 -37.14 20.90
N GLN A 221 13.01 -36.94 19.57
CA GLN A 221 13.25 -38.04 18.62
C GLN A 221 14.64 -38.66 18.79
N ARG A 222 15.67 -37.86 19.05
CA ARG A 222 17.02 -38.37 19.32
C ARG A 222 17.06 -39.17 20.62
N LYS A 223 16.39 -38.70 21.68
CA LYS A 223 16.27 -39.43 22.95
C LYS A 223 15.53 -40.76 22.74
N ALA A 224 14.37 -40.75 22.09
CA ALA A 224 13.59 -41.96 21.80
C ALA A 224 14.37 -42.98 20.95
N LYS A 225 15.13 -42.52 19.95
CA LYS A 225 16.01 -43.39 19.15
C LYS A 225 17.16 -43.95 19.97
N ALA A 226 17.77 -43.15 20.84
CA ALA A 226 18.84 -43.60 21.74
C ALA A 226 18.31 -44.63 22.76
N GLU A 227 17.11 -44.41 23.30
CA GLU A 227 16.45 -45.33 24.24
C GLU A 227 16.06 -46.64 23.56
N LYS A 228 15.51 -46.59 22.35
CA LYS A 228 15.20 -47.77 21.54
C LYS A 228 16.45 -48.55 21.14
N ALA A 229 17.54 -47.86 20.81
CA ALA A 229 18.84 -48.48 20.53
C ALA A 229 19.44 -49.12 21.79
N ALA A 230 19.30 -48.48 22.96
CA ALA A 230 19.75 -49.03 24.24
C ALA A 230 18.91 -50.26 24.65
N ALA A 231 17.59 -50.24 24.44
CA ALA A 231 16.70 -51.37 24.69
C ALA A 231 16.94 -52.56 23.74
N ALA A 232 17.29 -52.29 22.48
CA ALA A 232 17.66 -53.33 21.51
C ALA A 232 19.05 -53.95 21.80
N ALA A 233 19.92 -53.22 22.49
CA ALA A 233 21.25 -53.67 22.90
C ALA A 233 21.25 -54.40 24.27
N GLY A 234 20.23 -55.21 24.56
CA GLY A 234 20.01 -55.93 25.83
C GLY A 234 21.26 -56.56 26.47
N PRO A 235 21.22 -56.87 27.79
CA PRO A 235 22.40 -57.05 28.62
C PRO A 235 23.30 -58.14 28.06
N ARG A 236 24.43 -57.73 27.46
CA ARG A 236 25.48 -58.66 27.08
C ARG A 236 26.06 -59.24 28.36
N SER A 237 25.67 -60.48 28.66
CA SER A 237 26.34 -61.34 29.64
C SER A 237 27.85 -61.23 29.42
N ARG A 238 28.54 -60.74 30.45
CA ARG A 238 30.00 -60.85 30.58
C ARG A 238 30.34 -62.34 30.66
N GLU A 239 30.81 -62.92 29.56
CA GLU A 239 31.65 -64.12 29.62
C GLU A 239 33.11 -63.73 29.37
N PRO A 240 34.07 -64.33 30.12
CA PRO A 240 35.47 -63.95 30.10
C PRO A 240 36.18 -64.48 28.84
N PRO A 241 37.34 -63.91 28.46
CA PRO A 241 37.99 -64.23 27.19
C PRO A 241 38.73 -65.58 27.29
N PRO A 242 38.76 -66.41 26.22
CA PRO A 242 39.79 -67.41 26.06
C PRO A 242 40.96 -66.84 25.27
N THR A 243 42.12 -66.98 25.87
CA THR A 243 43.47 -66.84 25.33
C THR A 243 43.68 -67.81 24.15
N GLY A 244 44.27 -67.34 23.05
CA GLY A 244 44.78 -68.23 21.99
C GLY A 244 44.93 -67.55 20.64
N ALA A 245 46.18 -67.35 20.21
CA ALA A 245 46.58 -66.78 18.92
C ALA A 245 46.22 -67.70 17.74
N GLU A 246 45.90 -67.12 16.56
CA GLU A 246 46.83 -66.92 15.43
C GLU A 246 46.09 -66.86 14.07
N ALA A 247 46.52 -65.89 13.25
CA ALA A 247 46.50 -65.82 11.79
C ALA A 247 45.18 -65.69 10.96
N ALA A 248 45.20 -64.60 10.18
CA ALA A 248 44.72 -64.46 8.80
C ALA A 248 43.22 -64.26 8.53
N GLN A 249 42.81 -62.99 8.40
CA GLN A 249 42.40 -62.39 7.11
C GLN A 249 41.82 -60.99 7.37
N ALA A 250 42.53 -59.96 6.92
CA ALA A 250 42.01 -58.59 6.84
C ALA A 250 41.29 -58.40 5.49
N PRO A 251 40.10 -57.79 5.46
CA PRO A 251 39.58 -57.20 4.23
C PRO A 251 40.23 -55.81 4.01
N PRO A 252 40.38 -55.38 2.74
CA PRO A 252 41.26 -54.28 2.38
C PRO A 252 40.68 -52.92 2.80
N SER A 253 41.51 -52.17 3.52
CA SER A 253 41.41 -50.72 3.60
C SER A 253 41.69 -50.14 2.21
N SER A 254 40.65 -49.59 1.59
CA SER A 254 40.74 -48.78 0.38
C SER A 254 41.47 -47.47 0.70
N ASN A 255 42.80 -47.53 0.68
CA ASN A 255 43.65 -46.39 0.41
C ASN A 255 43.52 -46.05 -1.09
N GLU A 256 42.59 -45.16 -1.43
CA GLU A 256 42.62 -44.50 -2.73
C GLU A 256 43.32 -43.15 -2.62
N VAL A 257 44.60 -43.19 -3.02
CA VAL A 257 45.25 -42.28 -3.96
C VAL A 257 44.98 -40.78 -3.75
N LYS A 258 45.87 -40.19 -2.96
CA LYS A 258 46.18 -38.76 -2.93
C LYS A 258 46.73 -38.32 -4.29
N ALA A 259 45.99 -37.49 -5.03
CA ALA A 259 46.45 -36.81 -6.23
C ALA A 259 46.18 -35.30 -6.12
N PRO A 260 46.96 -34.49 -6.85
CA PRO A 260 48.19 -33.83 -6.42
C PRO A 260 47.92 -32.58 -5.57
N ALA A 261 48.88 -32.20 -4.73
CA ALA A 261 48.85 -30.93 -3.99
C ALA A 261 48.65 -29.77 -4.97
N THR A 262 47.53 -29.06 -4.85
CA THR A 262 47.29 -27.87 -5.67
C THR A 262 48.30 -26.80 -5.30
N LYS A 263 48.78 -25.99 -6.26
CA LYS A 263 49.78 -24.93 -6.00
C LYS A 263 49.38 -24.00 -4.84
N LEU A 264 48.07 -23.81 -4.64
CA LEU A 264 47.51 -23.05 -3.53
C LEU A 264 47.76 -23.74 -2.16
N GLU A 265 47.65 -25.06 -2.07
CA GLU A 265 47.92 -25.80 -0.82
C GLU A 265 49.39 -25.73 -0.42
N LEU A 266 50.31 -25.78 -1.39
CA LEU A 266 51.73 -25.59 -1.14
C LEU A 266 52.06 -24.15 -0.70
N ALA A 267 51.42 -23.14 -1.32
CA ALA A 267 51.60 -21.73 -0.96
C ALA A 267 51.01 -21.39 0.43
N VAL A 268 49.90 -22.03 0.81
CA VAL A 268 49.31 -21.84 2.15
C VAL A 268 50.20 -22.46 3.23
N LEU A 269 50.87 -23.58 2.93
CA LEU A 269 51.82 -24.22 3.85
C LEU A 269 53.12 -23.42 4.04
N SER A 270 53.60 -22.72 3.00
CA SER A 270 54.80 -21.87 3.09
C SER A 270 54.56 -20.58 3.89
N LYS A 271 53.30 -20.23 4.19
CA LYS A 271 52.86 -18.99 4.86
C LYS A 271 53.35 -17.71 4.15
N ASP A 272 53.73 -17.83 2.89
CA ASP A 272 54.21 -16.72 2.10
C ASP A 272 53.03 -16.04 1.38
N LYS A 273 52.82 -14.75 1.67
CA LYS A 273 51.66 -14.01 1.19
C LYS A 273 51.70 -13.81 -0.33
N GLU A 274 52.87 -13.69 -0.92
CA GLU A 274 53.02 -13.43 -2.36
C GLU A 274 52.67 -14.68 -3.17
N GLN A 275 53.13 -15.85 -2.73
CA GLN A 275 52.81 -17.13 -3.37
C GLN A 275 51.32 -17.48 -3.29
N ILE A 276 50.65 -17.11 -2.20
CA ILE A 276 49.19 -17.30 -2.06
C ILE A 276 48.43 -16.41 -3.05
N GLN A 277 48.87 -15.16 -3.24
CA GLN A 277 48.23 -14.24 -4.18
C GLN A 277 48.42 -14.66 -5.63
N GLU A 278 49.60 -15.16 -5.99
CA GLU A 278 49.89 -15.67 -7.33
C GLU A 278 49.08 -16.93 -7.65
N ALA A 279 48.99 -17.88 -6.71
CA ALA A 279 48.16 -19.07 -6.86
C ALA A 279 46.66 -18.75 -6.96
N LEU A 280 46.18 -17.72 -6.25
CA LEU A 280 44.80 -17.23 -6.37
C LEU A 280 44.55 -16.51 -7.71
N ALA A 281 45.55 -15.83 -8.27
CA ALA A 281 45.46 -15.20 -9.57
C ALA A 281 45.40 -16.25 -10.71
N GLU A 282 46.23 -17.30 -10.65
CA GLU A 282 46.15 -18.45 -11.56
C GLU A 282 44.79 -19.15 -11.47
N LEU A 283 44.25 -19.36 -10.26
CA LEU A 283 42.93 -19.96 -10.05
C LEU A 283 41.75 -19.09 -10.52
N LYS A 284 41.92 -17.76 -10.55
CA LYS A 284 40.94 -16.85 -11.15
C LYS A 284 41.02 -16.87 -12.67
N ALA A 285 42.23 -16.99 -13.23
CA ALA A 285 42.46 -17.08 -14.67
C ALA A 285 41.97 -18.42 -15.27
N SER A 286 41.93 -19.50 -14.48
CA SER A 286 41.46 -20.81 -14.93
C SER A 286 39.93 -20.96 -15.05
N GLY A 287 39.17 -19.89 -14.81
CA GLY A 287 37.71 -19.86 -15.05
C GLY A 287 36.86 -20.74 -14.12
N MET A 288 37.41 -21.27 -13.02
CA MET A 288 36.63 -22.08 -12.07
C MET A 288 35.56 -21.26 -11.34
N SER A 289 34.40 -21.89 -11.14
CA SER A 289 33.22 -21.26 -10.55
C SER A 289 33.49 -20.84 -9.10
N ASN A 290 32.84 -19.76 -8.65
CA ASN A 290 32.97 -19.29 -7.25
C ASN A 290 32.61 -20.38 -6.22
N GLN A 291 31.79 -21.36 -6.63
CA GLN A 291 31.37 -22.47 -5.80
C GLN A 291 32.52 -23.47 -5.54
N GLU A 292 33.31 -23.79 -6.56
CA GLU A 292 34.50 -24.65 -6.44
C GLU A 292 35.61 -23.95 -5.66
N ARG A 293 35.76 -22.63 -5.85
CA ARG A 293 36.74 -21.83 -5.11
C ARG A 293 36.42 -21.79 -3.60
N ASN A 294 35.15 -21.66 -3.25
CA ASN A 294 34.69 -21.71 -1.86
C ASN A 294 34.79 -23.10 -1.25
N TYR A 295 34.55 -24.15 -2.05
CA TYR A 295 34.75 -25.53 -1.62
C TYR A 295 36.21 -25.82 -1.26
N LEU A 296 37.17 -25.40 -2.11
CA LEU A 296 38.60 -25.55 -1.83
C LEU A 296 39.04 -24.75 -0.61
N TYR A 297 38.52 -23.52 -0.43
CA TYR A 297 38.77 -22.73 0.79
C TYR A 297 38.23 -23.41 2.05
N ALA A 298 37.05 -24.02 1.98
CA ALA A 298 36.45 -24.75 3.09
C ALA A 298 37.24 -26.03 3.41
N CYS A 299 37.69 -26.77 2.40
CA CYS A 299 38.52 -27.97 2.57
C CYS A 299 39.91 -27.62 3.15
N ALA A 300 40.56 -26.57 2.66
CA ALA A 300 41.85 -26.11 3.20
C ALA A 300 41.73 -25.68 4.67
N ARG A 301 40.63 -25.00 5.03
CA ARG A 301 40.37 -24.60 6.42
C ARG A 301 40.04 -25.79 7.33
N ALA A 302 39.31 -26.79 6.83
CA ALA A 302 38.97 -27.99 7.60
C ALA A 302 40.19 -28.88 7.86
N ASN A 303 41.10 -28.99 6.90
CA ASN A 303 42.28 -29.87 7.03
C ASN A 303 43.46 -29.21 7.75
N PHE A 304 43.56 -27.88 7.74
CA PHE A 304 44.76 -27.18 8.24
C PHE A 304 44.48 -25.99 9.18
N GLY A 305 43.21 -25.63 9.39
CA GLY A 305 42.79 -24.52 10.27
C GLY A 305 42.64 -24.88 11.75
N GLY A 306 43.21 -26.00 12.19
CA GLY A 306 43.27 -26.42 13.58
C GLY A 306 44.63 -26.14 14.21
N ARG A 307 44.82 -24.92 14.71
CA ARG A 307 45.68 -24.64 15.87
C ARG A 307 44.93 -23.73 16.81
#